data_AF-A0A1X0P0R7-F1
#
_entry.id   AF-A0A1X0P0R7-F1
#
_cell.length_a   1.000
_cell.length_b   1.000
_cell.length_c   1.000
_cell.angle_alpha   90.00
_cell.angle_beta   90.00
_cell.angle_gamma   90.00
#
_symmetry.space_group_name_H-M   'P 1'
#
loop_
_entity.id
_entity.type
_entity.pdbx_description
1 polymer ?
#
loop_
_entity_poly.entity_id
_entity_poly.type
_entity_poly.pdbx_seq_one_letter_code
_entity_poly.pdbx_strand_id
1 'polypeptide(L)'
;VMACCVIAMAVVSIVGTKTHRLYTVIAVSVVHCCFNFYALPLIIAKANLFSFLQLTFMLRFPGAISTFYTAGPDCVPGGPHFSLTFYQTVAGVIGVVAAICGIVMFNYIFSKRTYWMTFIVTTLLLVMSSFFDLIIVMRWNKPRVTDYVVFILG
;
A
#
# COMPACT_ATOMS: atom_id res chain seq x y z
N VAL A 1 -11.54 21.11 2.83
CA VAL A 1 -11.17 20.16 3.90
C VAL A 1 -10.00 19.27 3.50
N MET A 2 -10.10 18.45 2.45
CA MET A 2 -9.01 17.60 1.94
C MET A 2 -7.66 18.33 1.80
N ALA A 3 -7.63 19.46 1.07
CA ALA A 3 -6.41 20.24 0.90
C ALA A 3 -5.83 20.75 2.23
N CYS A 4 -6.68 21.25 3.13
CA CYS A 4 -6.26 21.73 4.45
C CYS A 4 -5.65 20.60 5.30
N CYS A 5 -6.25 19.41 5.29
CA CYS A 5 -5.73 18.22 5.96
C CYS A 5 -4.34 17.84 5.44
N VAL A 6 -4.14 17.85 4.12
CA VAL A 6 -2.85 17.53 3.49
C VAL A 6 -1.78 18.58 3.83
N ILE A 7 -2.13 19.87 3.78
CA ILE A 7 -1.20 20.95 4.12
C ILE A 7 -0.80 20.86 5.60
N ALA A 8 -1.75 20.65 6.52
CA ALA A 8 -1.45 20.47 7.93
C ALA A 8 -0.50 19.29 8.18
N MET A 9 -0.76 18.15 7.53
CA MET A 9 0.10 16.97 7.57
C MET A 9 1.51 17.25 7.03
N ALA A 10 1.63 17.95 5.92
CA ALA A 10 2.93 18.30 5.32
C ALA A 10 3.75 19.20 6.24
N VAL A 11 3.14 20.25 6.79
CA VAL A 11 3.79 21.19 7.72
C VAL A 11 4.30 20.46 8.97
N VAL A 12 3.47 19.62 9.58
CA VAL A 12 3.86 18.86 10.78
C VAL A 12 4.89 17.76 10.46
N SER A 13 4.89 17.21 9.24
CA SER A 13 5.93 16.27 8.82
C SER A 13 7.31 16.92 8.73
N ILE A 14 7.37 18.21 8.33
CA ILE A 14 8.64 18.95 8.20
C ILE A 14 9.11 19.47 9.58
N VAL A 15 8.20 20.07 10.36
CA VAL A 15 8.57 20.82 11.58
C VAL A 15 8.39 20.00 12.87
N GLY A 16 7.51 18.99 12.85
CA GLY A 16 7.07 18.29 14.05
C GLY A 16 7.97 17.13 14.49
N THR A 17 8.00 16.92 15.81
CA THR A 17 8.58 15.74 16.48
C THR A 17 7.68 14.50 16.30
N LYS A 18 8.18 13.31 16.68
CA LYS A 18 7.45 12.03 16.51
C LYS A 18 6.05 12.04 17.12
N THR A 19 5.89 12.62 18.32
CA THR A 19 4.60 12.71 19.02
C THR A 19 3.64 13.66 18.31
N HIS A 20 4.12 14.80 17.81
CA HIS A 20 3.30 15.79 17.12
C HIS A 20 2.73 15.23 15.80
N ARG A 21 3.54 14.43 15.08
CA ARG A 21 3.09 13.72 13.88
C ARG A 21 1.99 12.72 14.20
N LEU A 22 2.14 11.93 15.27
CA LEU A 22 1.12 10.95 15.70
C LEU A 22 -0.22 11.62 16.01
N TYR A 23 -0.23 12.66 16.84
CA TYR A 23 -1.47 13.37 17.19
C TYR A 23 -2.13 14.01 15.97
N THR A 24 -1.33 14.59 15.06
CA THR A 24 -1.86 15.25 13.87
C THR A 24 -2.51 14.26 12.91
N VAL A 25 -1.89 13.08 12.70
CA VAL A 25 -2.50 12.01 11.89
C VAL A 25 -3.86 11.62 12.45
N ILE A 26 -3.95 11.34 13.75
CA ILE A 26 -5.20 10.92 14.39
C ILE A 26 -6.28 12.00 14.22
N ALA A 27 -5.95 13.26 14.50
CA ALA A 27 -6.90 14.37 14.38
C ALA A 27 -7.38 14.55 12.93
N VAL A 28 -6.46 14.55 11.97
CA VAL A 28 -6.78 14.71 10.54
C VAL A 28 -7.61 13.55 10.03
N SER A 29 -7.33 12.31 10.44
CA SER A 29 -8.12 11.14 10.10
C SER A 29 -9.57 11.25 10.60
N VAL A 30 -9.77 11.63 11.86
CA VAL A 30 -11.12 11.81 12.43
C VAL A 30 -11.88 12.91 11.69
N VAL A 31 -11.27 14.09 11.51
CA VAL A 31 -11.89 15.21 10.78
C VAL A 31 -12.25 14.80 9.35
N HIS A 32 -11.36 14.09 8.66
CA HIS A 32 -11.60 13.63 7.29
C HIS A 32 -12.76 12.63 7.23
N CYS A 33 -12.81 11.65 8.13
CA CYS A 33 -13.89 10.67 8.20
C CYS A 33 -15.24 11.32 8.51
N CYS A 34 -15.31 12.18 9.53
CA CYS A 34 -16.55 12.90 9.89
C CYS A 34 -17.06 13.76 8.73
N PHE A 35 -16.15 14.47 8.04
CA PHE A 35 -16.52 15.29 6.90
C PHE A 35 -16.98 14.45 5.70
N ASN A 36 -16.45 13.24 5.53
CA ASN A 36 -16.91 12.30 4.49
C ASN A 36 -18.40 11.95 4.68
N PHE A 37 -18.84 11.70 5.91
CA PHE A 37 -20.25 11.42 6.22
C PHE A 37 -21.16 12.65 6.07
N TYR A 38 -20.62 13.85 6.26
CA TYR A 38 -21.37 15.09 6.08
C TYR A 38 -21.54 15.47 4.60
N ALA A 39 -20.48 15.33 3.80
CA ALA A 39 -20.46 15.82 2.41
C ALA A 39 -20.95 14.81 1.36
N LEU A 40 -20.97 13.51 1.66
CA LEU A 40 -21.32 12.46 0.69
C LEU A 40 -22.57 11.66 1.12
N PRO A 41 -23.31 11.08 0.16
CA PRO A 41 -24.39 10.15 0.49
C PRO A 41 -23.84 8.92 1.22
N LEU A 42 -24.64 8.39 2.16
CA LEU A 42 -24.23 7.34 3.10
C LEU A 42 -23.59 6.11 2.45
N ILE A 43 -24.00 5.75 1.24
CA ILE A 43 -23.44 4.62 0.49
C ILE A 43 -21.96 4.86 0.14
N ILE A 44 -21.64 6.07 -0.35
CA ILE A 44 -20.28 6.45 -0.75
C ILE A 44 -19.42 6.75 0.48
N ALA A 45 -20.00 7.36 1.52
CA ALA A 45 -19.27 7.63 2.77
C ALA A 45 -18.78 6.33 3.44
N LYS A 46 -19.62 5.28 3.49
CA LYS A 46 -19.25 3.96 4.04
C LYS A 46 -18.16 3.28 3.20
N ALA A 47 -18.24 3.39 1.87
CA ALA A 47 -17.23 2.90 0.94
C ALA A 47 -15.85 3.52 1.18
N ASN A 48 -15.82 4.84 1.30
CA ASN A 48 -14.60 5.59 1.54
C ASN A 48 -14.02 5.31 2.93
N LEU A 49 -14.87 5.20 3.96
CA LEU A 49 -14.42 4.84 5.30
C LEU A 49 -13.76 3.45 5.31
N PHE A 50 -14.38 2.46 4.67
CA PHE A 50 -13.81 1.12 4.58
C PHE A 50 -12.45 1.14 3.87
N SER A 51 -12.36 1.82 2.73
CA SER A 51 -11.11 1.94 1.95
C SER A 51 -10.01 2.65 2.76
N PHE A 52 -10.36 3.67 3.53
CA PHE A 52 -9.44 4.37 4.42
C PHE A 52 -8.93 3.46 5.54
N LEU A 53 -9.83 2.74 6.21
CA LEU A 53 -9.47 1.79 7.27
C LEU A 53 -8.57 0.67 6.72
N GLN A 54 -8.92 0.11 5.58
CA GLN A 54 -8.12 -0.92 4.91
C GLN A 54 -6.67 -0.45 4.68
N LEU A 55 -6.48 0.76 4.14
CA LEU A 55 -5.14 1.33 3.93
C LEU A 55 -4.42 1.67 5.24
N THR A 56 -5.15 2.02 6.30
CA THR A 56 -4.59 2.35 7.61
C THR A 56 -4.11 1.10 8.35
N PHE A 57 -4.83 -0.02 8.24
CA PHE A 57 -4.44 -1.31 8.83
C PHE A 57 -3.36 -2.04 8.04
N MET A 58 -3.15 -1.67 6.77
CA MET A 58 -2.03 -2.16 5.98
C MET A 58 -0.71 -1.62 6.56
N LEU A 59 0.05 -2.49 7.22
CA LEU A 59 1.39 -2.16 7.70
C LEU A 59 2.32 -1.95 6.50
N ARG A 60 2.62 -0.70 6.21
CA ARG A 60 3.61 -0.31 5.19
C ARG A 60 4.80 0.32 5.88
N PHE A 61 6.00 -0.10 5.49
CA PHE A 61 7.26 0.49 5.94
C PHE A 61 7.90 1.28 4.78
N PRO A 62 7.39 2.49 4.48
CA PRO A 62 7.91 3.30 3.38
C PRO A 62 9.39 3.61 3.60
N GLY A 63 10.21 3.43 2.55
CA GLY A 63 11.66 3.70 2.57
C GLY A 63 12.53 2.59 3.20
N ALA A 64 12.07 1.93 4.26
CA ALA A 64 12.81 0.83 4.89
C ALA A 64 12.82 -0.43 4.02
N ILE A 65 11.70 -0.72 3.34
CA ILE A 65 11.62 -1.90 2.46
C ILE A 65 12.43 -1.69 1.17
N SER A 66 12.42 -0.49 0.60
CA SER A 66 13.23 -0.19 -0.60
C SER A 66 14.72 -0.26 -0.33
N THR A 67 15.17 0.15 0.87
CA THR A 67 16.57 0.00 1.29
C THR A 67 16.90 -1.46 1.58
N PHE A 68 16.00 -2.23 2.20
CA PHE A 68 16.19 -3.67 2.39
C PHE A 68 16.38 -4.43 1.05
N TYR A 69 15.61 -4.08 0.02
CA TYR A 69 15.70 -4.75 -1.29
C TYR A 69 16.96 -4.38 -2.09
N THR A 70 17.46 -3.15 -1.96
CA THR A 70 18.54 -2.61 -2.82
C THR A 70 19.88 -2.42 -2.12
N ALA A 71 19.92 -2.51 -0.78
CA ALA A 71 21.16 -2.35 -0.02
C ALA A 71 22.18 -3.42 -0.40
N GLY A 72 23.46 -3.04 -0.41
CA GLY A 72 24.59 -3.93 -0.69
C GLY A 72 24.81 -5.00 0.39
N PRO A 73 25.66 -6.01 0.10
CA PRO A 73 25.99 -7.09 1.04
C PRO A 73 26.62 -6.62 2.34
N ASP A 74 27.25 -5.44 2.33
CA ASP A 74 27.86 -4.83 3.52
C ASP A 74 26.83 -4.32 4.54
N CYS A 75 25.63 -3.95 4.09
CA CYS A 75 24.56 -3.42 4.95
C CYS A 75 23.59 -4.51 5.43
N VAL A 76 23.24 -5.47 4.56
CA VAL A 76 22.29 -6.55 4.86
C VAL A 76 22.90 -7.88 4.40
N PRO A 77 23.73 -8.53 5.24
CA PRO A 77 24.42 -9.74 4.83
C PRO A 77 23.41 -10.83 4.45
N GLY A 78 23.54 -11.29 3.21
CA GLY A 78 22.70 -12.31 2.63
C GLY A 78 21.43 -11.80 1.96
N GLY A 79 21.08 -10.50 2.01
CA GLY A 79 19.87 -9.86 1.48
C GLY A 79 19.50 -10.13 0.00
N PRO A 80 18.38 -9.58 -0.51
CA PRO A 80 17.94 -9.79 -1.89
C PRO A 80 18.89 -9.15 -2.92
N HIS A 81 19.52 -8.02 -2.55
CA HIS A 81 20.51 -7.29 -3.35
C HIS A 81 20.06 -7.01 -4.79
N PHE A 82 18.84 -6.52 -4.95
CA PHE A 82 18.32 -6.16 -6.27
C PHE A 82 19.05 -4.94 -6.83
N SER A 83 19.35 -4.96 -8.12
CA SER A 83 19.86 -3.77 -8.81
C SER A 83 18.77 -2.68 -8.82
N LEU A 84 19.20 -1.42 -8.70
CA LEU A 84 18.27 -0.30 -8.75
C LEU A 84 17.48 -0.27 -10.07
N THR A 85 18.12 -0.68 -11.17
CA THR A 85 17.47 -0.84 -12.47
C THR A 85 16.35 -1.88 -12.41
N PHE A 86 16.59 -3.08 -11.88
CA PHE A 86 15.52 -4.08 -11.71
C PHE A 86 14.39 -3.56 -10.82
N TYR A 87 14.74 -3.01 -9.66
CA TYR A 87 13.76 -2.55 -8.67
C TYR A 87 12.88 -1.40 -9.18
N GLN A 88 13.43 -0.45 -9.95
CA GLN A 88 12.67 0.70 -10.43
C GLN A 88 12.01 0.44 -11.79
N THR A 89 12.72 -0.14 -12.77
CA THR A 89 12.19 -0.27 -14.14
C THR A 89 11.38 -1.53 -14.32
N VAL A 90 11.91 -2.70 -13.92
CA VAL A 90 11.22 -3.98 -14.15
C VAL A 90 9.99 -4.08 -13.26
N ALA A 91 10.14 -3.79 -11.96
CA ALA A 91 8.99 -3.75 -11.05
C ALA A 91 7.95 -2.70 -11.47
N GLY A 92 8.42 -1.53 -11.93
CA GLY A 92 7.56 -0.46 -12.42
C GLY A 92 6.73 -0.89 -13.63
N VAL A 93 7.37 -1.48 -14.65
CA VAL A 93 6.69 -1.96 -15.86
C VAL A 93 5.68 -3.06 -15.52
N ILE A 94 6.07 -4.03 -14.69
CA ILE A 94 5.16 -5.10 -14.25
C ILE A 94 3.96 -4.51 -13.48
N GLY A 95 4.21 -3.55 -12.59
CA GLY A 95 3.16 -2.86 -11.84
C GLY A 95 2.17 -2.12 -12.76
N VAL A 96 2.65 -1.48 -13.83
CA VAL A 96 1.77 -0.84 -14.82
C VAL A 96 0.94 -1.87 -15.59
N VAL A 97 1.54 -2.97 -16.02
CA VAL A 97 0.80 -4.06 -16.70
C VAL A 97 -0.27 -4.64 -15.77
N ALA A 98 0.08 -4.92 -14.52
CA ALA A 98 -0.86 -5.40 -13.51
C ALA A 98 -2.01 -4.40 -13.26
N ALA A 99 -1.71 -3.09 -13.24
CA ALA A 99 -2.72 -2.04 -13.12
C ALA A 99 -3.69 -2.03 -14.31
N ILE A 100 -3.18 -2.15 -15.55
CA ILE A 100 -4.01 -2.26 -16.76
C ILE A 100 -4.90 -3.49 -16.67
N CYS A 101 -4.35 -4.65 -16.31
CA CYS A 101 -5.11 -5.88 -16.11
C CYS A 101 -6.21 -5.70 -15.05
N GLY A 102 -5.91 -5.04 -13.94
CA GLY A 102 -6.87 -4.72 -12.89
C GLY A 102 -8.01 -3.83 -13.38
N ILE A 103 -7.70 -2.78 -14.16
CA ILE A 103 -8.70 -1.88 -14.75
C ILE A 103 -9.61 -2.63 -15.74
N VAL A 104 -9.04 -3.48 -16.60
CA VAL A 104 -9.81 -4.29 -17.55
C VAL A 104 -10.71 -5.26 -16.79
N MET A 105 -10.17 -5.98 -15.80
CA MET A 105 -10.93 -6.90 -14.95
C MET A 105 -12.09 -6.17 -14.25
N PHE A 106 -11.84 -4.95 -13.76
CA PHE A 106 -12.86 -4.13 -13.11
C PHE A 106 -13.99 -3.74 -14.06
N ASN A 107 -13.65 -3.24 -15.25
CA ASN A 107 -14.66 -2.80 -16.22
C ASN A 107 -15.51 -3.95 -16.76
N TYR A 108 -14.90 -5.11 -17.05
CA TYR A 108 -15.63 -6.22 -17.66
C TYR A 108 -16.36 -7.10 -16.64
N ILE A 109 -15.75 -7.36 -15.48
CA ILE A 109 -16.28 -8.30 -14.48
C ILE A 109 -16.89 -7.55 -13.30
N PHE A 110 -16.08 -6.78 -12.57
CA PHE A 110 -16.53 -6.22 -11.28
C PHE A 110 -17.61 -5.14 -11.41
N SER A 111 -17.65 -4.40 -12.53
CA SER A 111 -18.69 -3.40 -12.83
C SER A 111 -20.10 -4.01 -12.87
N LYS A 112 -20.22 -5.29 -13.22
CA LYS A 112 -21.51 -6.01 -13.32
C LYS A 112 -21.86 -6.81 -12.06
N ARG A 113 -20.99 -6.82 -11.05
CA ARG A 113 -21.16 -7.61 -9.81
C ARG A 113 -21.59 -6.73 -8.65
N THR A 114 -22.02 -7.38 -7.57
CA THR A 114 -22.39 -6.66 -6.35
C THR A 114 -21.16 -6.01 -5.73
N TYR A 115 -21.36 -4.82 -5.17
CA TYR A 115 -20.32 -4.04 -4.50
C TYR A 115 -19.53 -4.87 -3.47
N TRP A 116 -20.22 -5.68 -2.66
CA TRP A 116 -19.60 -6.56 -1.66
C TRP A 116 -18.62 -7.57 -2.25
N MET A 117 -18.94 -8.20 -3.39
CA MET A 117 -18.04 -9.17 -4.02
C MET A 117 -16.75 -8.50 -4.48
N THR A 118 -16.86 -7.32 -5.11
CA THR A 118 -15.70 -6.56 -5.57
C THR A 118 -14.79 -6.17 -4.41
N PHE A 119 -15.36 -5.73 -3.29
CA PHE A 119 -14.59 -5.38 -2.09
C PHE A 119 -13.90 -6.57 -1.44
N ILE A 120 -14.59 -7.71 -1.31
CA ILE A 120 -14.00 -8.92 -0.72
C ILE A 120 -12.84 -9.41 -1.60
N VAL A 121 -13.04 -9.50 -2.91
CA VAL A 121 -12.00 -10.01 -3.83
C VAL A 121 -10.79 -9.09 -3.84
N THR A 122 -10.97 -7.78 -3.93
CA THR A 122 -9.85 -6.82 -3.89
C THR A 122 -9.11 -6.87 -2.57
N THR A 123 -9.82 -6.97 -1.44
CA THR A 123 -9.20 -7.12 -0.12
C THR A 123 -8.39 -8.42 -0.01
N LEU A 124 -8.91 -9.53 -0.53
CA LEU A 124 -8.17 -10.81 -0.53
C LEU A 124 -6.90 -10.73 -1.36
N LEU A 125 -6.93 -10.08 -2.53
CA LEU A 125 -5.74 -9.87 -3.36
C LEU A 125 -4.67 -9.05 -2.62
N LEU A 126 -5.08 -7.99 -1.91
CA LEU A 126 -4.19 -7.19 -1.08
C LEU A 126 -3.59 -7.98 0.09
N VAL A 127 -4.36 -8.86 0.73
CA VAL A 127 -3.85 -9.76 1.79
C VAL A 127 -2.83 -10.75 1.21
N MET A 128 -3.10 -11.31 0.02
CA MET A 128 -2.16 -12.20 -0.66
C MET A 128 -0.86 -11.47 -1.03
N SER A 129 -0.94 -10.26 -1.56
CA SER A 129 0.23 -9.40 -1.84
C SER A 129 1.06 -9.16 -0.57
N SER A 130 0.40 -8.77 0.53
CA SER A 130 1.07 -8.56 1.83
C SER A 130 1.72 -9.84 2.38
N PHE A 131 1.18 -11.01 2.04
CA PHE A 131 1.76 -12.30 2.43
C PHE A 131 3.04 -12.61 1.66
N PHE A 132 3.13 -12.26 0.37
CA PHE A 132 4.37 -12.39 -0.39
C PHE A 132 5.47 -11.47 0.13
N ASP A 133 5.13 -10.22 0.48
CA ASP A 133 6.07 -9.31 1.16
C ASP A 133 6.61 -9.92 2.46
N LEU A 134 5.73 -10.52 3.28
CA LEU A 134 6.12 -11.19 4.52
C LEU A 134 7.08 -12.37 4.27
N ILE A 135 6.83 -13.19 3.25
CA ILE A 135 7.68 -14.34 2.87
C ILE A 135 9.12 -13.88 2.59
N ILE A 136 9.29 -12.76 1.89
CA ILE A 136 10.63 -12.25 1.54
C ILE A 136 11.34 -11.71 2.77
N VAL A 137 10.63 -10.95 3.62
CA VAL A 137 11.19 -10.39 4.86
C VAL A 137 11.62 -11.51 5.82
N MET A 138 10.76 -12.51 6.03
CA MET A 138 11.04 -13.65 6.92
C MET A 138 11.93 -14.73 6.28
N ARG A 139 12.33 -14.55 5.01
CA ARG A 139 13.22 -15.46 4.29
C ARG A 139 12.71 -16.90 4.13
N TRP A 140 11.40 -17.12 4.22
CA TRP A 140 10.77 -18.44 4.04
C TRP A 140 10.95 -19.00 2.63
N ASN A 141 11.38 -18.16 1.70
CA ASN A 141 11.68 -18.46 0.31
C ASN A 141 12.90 -19.39 0.11
N LYS A 142 13.91 -19.29 0.98
CA LYS A 142 15.20 -19.99 0.78
C LYS A 142 15.17 -21.42 1.33
N PRO A 143 15.87 -22.38 0.67
CA PRO A 143 16.77 -22.21 -0.49
C PRO A 143 16.11 -22.47 -1.86
N ARG A 144 14.80 -22.73 -1.92
CA ARG A 144 14.16 -23.34 -3.10
C ARG A 144 13.75 -22.35 -4.19
N VAL A 145 13.41 -21.12 -3.82
CA VAL A 145 12.87 -20.13 -4.75
C VAL A 145 13.67 -18.83 -4.64
N THR A 146 13.85 -18.16 -5.78
CA THR A 146 14.66 -16.94 -5.90
C THR A 146 13.87 -15.71 -5.43
N ASP A 147 14.55 -14.78 -4.76
CA ASP A 147 13.94 -13.56 -4.23
C ASP A 147 13.27 -12.69 -5.32
N TYR A 148 13.79 -12.69 -6.56
CA TYR A 148 13.21 -11.99 -7.72
C TYR A 148 11.78 -12.45 -8.07
N VAL A 149 11.49 -13.75 -7.94
CA VAL A 149 10.20 -14.32 -8.34
C VAL A 149 9.14 -13.95 -7.32
N VAL A 150 9.44 -14.11 -6.02
CA VAL A 150 8.50 -13.77 -4.95
C VAL A 150 8.22 -12.27 -4.92
N PHE A 151 9.22 -11.44 -5.23
CA PHE A 151 9.05 -9.99 -5.32
C PHE A 151 8.10 -9.57 -6.45
N ILE A 152 8.08 -10.29 -7.59
CA ILE A 152 7.17 -10.01 -8.70
C ILE A 152 5.74 -10.49 -8.42
N LEU A 153 5.58 -11.50 -7.55
CA LEU A 153 4.27 -12.07 -7.19
C LEU A 153 3.51 -11.25 -6.15
N GLY A 154 4.22 -10.46 -5.34
CA GLY A 154 3.63 -9.53 -4.37
C GLY A 154 3.13 -8.26 -5.03
#